data_AF-A0AAU7AZT2-F1
#
_entry.id   AF-A0AAU7AZT2-F1
#
_cell.length_a   1.000
_cell.length_b   1.000
_cell.length_c   1.000
_cell.angle_alpha   90.00
_cell.angle_beta   90.00
_cell.angle_gamma   90.00
#
_symmetry.space_group_name_H-M   'P 1'
#
loop_
_entity.id
_entity.type
_entity.pdbx_description
1 polymer ?
#
loop_
_entity_poly.entity_id
_entity_poly.type
_entity_poly.pdbx_seq_one_letter_code
_entity_poly.pdbx_strand_id
1 'polypeptide(L)'
;MEPLAGIAAADAVLGRPFPLPAVALPLARWVEVRQLDAGAEVEWNLDDSRAGAAGRLALYAGTAAAPPQLDQQTTEHVTTPQGWTVTHAPLVAAQPSLRPVVEVTWSAGGLHLRLTAQGPWALADVLRIAASVG
;
A
#
# COMPACT_ATOMS: atom_id res chain seq x y z
N MET A 1 -6.42 -13.24 7.10
CA MET A 1 -5.19 -12.48 7.33
C MET A 1 -4.51 -13.06 8.55
N GLU A 2 -3.26 -13.48 8.41
CA GLU A 2 -2.48 -14.03 9.53
C GLU A 2 -1.26 -13.14 9.80
N PRO A 3 -0.96 -12.79 11.07
CA PRO A 3 0.21 -11.99 11.39
C PRO A 3 1.50 -12.76 11.10
N LEU A 4 2.49 -12.08 10.54
CA LEU A 4 3.83 -12.60 10.25
C LEU A 4 4.85 -11.98 11.21
N ALA A 5 5.90 -12.73 11.53
CA ALA A 5 6.93 -12.30 12.48
C ALA A 5 7.80 -11.13 11.96
N GLY A 6 7.65 -10.72 10.71
CA GLY A 6 8.38 -9.62 10.08
C GLY A 6 8.62 -9.84 8.59
N ILE A 7 9.45 -8.98 7.99
CA ILE A 7 9.73 -8.99 6.55
C ILE A 7 10.35 -10.31 6.08
N ALA A 8 11.23 -10.93 6.88
CA ALA A 8 11.81 -12.23 6.54
C ALA A 8 10.75 -13.34 6.38
N ALA A 9 9.62 -13.25 7.12
CA ALA A 9 8.51 -14.17 6.93
C ALA A 9 7.69 -13.84 5.67
N ALA A 10 7.60 -12.57 5.28
CA ALA A 10 7.03 -12.18 3.98
C ALA A 10 7.90 -12.66 2.81
N ASP A 11 9.24 -12.62 2.95
CA ASP A 11 10.16 -13.18 1.96
C ASP A 11 9.90 -14.68 1.76
N ALA A 12 9.67 -15.41 2.86
CA ALA A 12 9.37 -16.84 2.82
C ALA A 12 8.03 -17.12 2.12
N VAL A 13 7.00 -16.29 2.34
CA VAL A 13 5.70 -16.41 1.65
C VAL A 13 5.86 -16.18 0.14
N LEU A 14 6.68 -15.20 -0.26
CA LEU A 14 6.91 -14.89 -1.67
C LEU A 14 7.90 -15.84 -2.36
N GLY A 15 8.73 -16.56 -1.61
CA GLY A 15 9.85 -17.34 -2.14
C GLY A 15 10.98 -16.48 -2.72
N ARG A 16 11.00 -15.19 -2.38
CA ARG A 16 11.97 -14.18 -2.84
C ARG A 16 11.93 -12.96 -1.91
N PRO A 17 12.94 -12.06 -1.94
CA PRO A 17 12.88 -10.82 -1.18
C PRO A 17 11.62 -10.01 -1.48
N PHE A 18 10.97 -9.52 -0.43
CA PHE A 18 9.83 -8.64 -0.51
C PHE A 18 10.26 -7.30 -1.16
N PRO A 19 9.54 -6.80 -2.19
CA PRO A 19 9.96 -5.61 -2.92
C PRO A 19 9.65 -4.37 -2.09
N LEU A 20 10.54 -4.01 -1.17
CA LEU A 20 10.37 -2.83 -0.32
C LEU A 20 10.57 -1.54 -1.15
N PRO A 21 9.92 -0.42 -0.79
CA PRO A 21 10.21 0.87 -1.40
C PRO A 21 11.68 1.26 -1.18
N ALA A 22 12.38 1.66 -2.25
CA ALA A 22 13.75 2.16 -2.16
C ALA A 22 13.85 3.62 -1.68
N VAL A 23 12.75 4.38 -1.72
CA VAL A 23 12.71 5.74 -1.17
C VAL A 23 12.53 5.71 0.34
N ALA A 24 13.11 6.69 1.03
CA ALA A 24 12.86 6.89 2.45
C ALA A 24 11.37 7.17 2.69
N LEU A 25 10.76 6.37 3.56
CA LEU A 25 9.41 6.60 4.07
C LEU A 25 9.45 7.54 5.28
N PRO A 26 8.34 8.24 5.60
CA PRO A 26 8.20 8.91 6.89
C PRO A 26 8.45 7.96 8.06
N LEU A 27 8.78 8.50 9.23
CA LEU A 27 9.05 7.69 10.41
C LEU A 27 7.82 6.86 10.78
N ALA A 28 7.98 5.54 10.72
CA ALA A 28 6.98 4.60 11.22
C ALA A 28 7.05 4.54 12.74
N ARG A 29 5.89 4.60 13.40
CA ARG A 29 5.76 4.30 14.83
C ARG A 29 5.85 2.80 15.07
N TRP A 30 5.24 2.00 14.19
CA TRP A 30 5.41 0.56 14.15
C TRP A 30 5.16 0.03 12.72
N VAL A 31 5.60 -1.20 12.48
CA VAL A 31 5.42 -1.92 11.22
C VAL A 31 4.71 -3.23 11.51
N GLU A 32 3.67 -3.53 10.74
CA GLU A 32 2.97 -4.81 10.80
C GLU A 32 3.18 -5.56 9.50
N VAL A 33 3.38 -6.87 9.59
CA VAL A 33 3.52 -7.74 8.42
C VAL A 33 2.46 -8.82 8.53
N ARG A 34 1.69 -9.03 7.46
CA ARG A 34 0.57 -9.97 7.44
C ARG A 34 0.60 -10.78 6.16
N GLN A 35 0.22 -12.04 6.24
CA GLN A 35 -0.07 -12.83 5.05
C GLN A 35 -1.48 -12.50 4.55
N LEU A 36 -1.58 -12.29 3.23
CA LEU A 36 -2.82 -12.02 2.52
C LEU A 36 -2.90 -12.94 1.30
N ASP A 37 -3.73 -13.97 1.38
CA ASP A 37 -3.92 -14.98 0.33
C ASP A 37 -2.60 -15.52 -0.24
N ALA A 38 -2.33 -15.23 -1.51
CA ALA A 38 -1.16 -15.66 -2.27
C ALA A 38 0.05 -14.68 -2.16
N GLY A 39 0.07 -13.86 -1.11
CA GLY A 39 1.09 -12.84 -0.90
C GLY A 39 1.20 -12.38 0.54
N ALA A 40 1.94 -11.29 0.73
CA ALA A 40 2.12 -10.64 2.01
C ALA A 40 1.90 -9.13 1.88
N GLU A 41 1.47 -8.52 2.98
CA GLU A 41 1.28 -7.08 3.12
C GLU A 41 2.17 -6.57 4.25
N VAL A 42 2.96 -5.54 3.95
CA VAL A 42 3.74 -4.77 4.92
C VAL A 42 3.07 -3.43 5.12
N GLU A 43 2.66 -3.16 6.36
CA GLU A 43 1.96 -1.94 6.75
C GLU A 43 2.87 -1.10 7.66
N TRP A 44 3.15 0.13 7.25
CA TRP A 44 3.80 1.15 8.05
C TRP A 44 2.75 2.07 8.66
N ASN A 45 2.61 2.00 9.98
CA ASN A 45 1.80 2.92 10.75
C ASN A 45 2.67 4.12 11.11
N LEU A 46 2.46 5.23 10.41
CA LEU A 46 3.32 6.40 10.47
C LEU A 46 2.93 7.30 11.64
N ASP A 47 3.83 8.20 12.02
CA ASP A 47 3.58 9.16 13.10
C ASP A 47 2.53 10.19 12.68
N ASP A 48 1.27 9.94 13.05
CA ASP A 48 0.10 10.76 12.79
C ASP A 48 -0.11 11.89 13.82
N SER A 49 0.82 12.07 14.77
CA SER A 49 0.63 13.00 15.89
C SER A 49 0.76 14.48 15.51
N ARG A 50 1.02 14.79 14.23
CA ARG A 50 1.26 16.15 13.73
C ARG A 50 0.27 16.52 12.63
N ALA A 51 -0.11 17.79 12.56
CA ALA A 51 -0.95 18.29 11.47
C ALA A 51 -0.26 18.05 10.12
N GLY A 52 -0.97 17.44 9.17
CA GLY A 52 -0.43 17.07 7.85
C GLY A 52 0.42 15.79 7.84
N ALA A 53 0.52 15.07 8.97
CA ALA A 53 1.23 13.81 9.01
C ALA A 53 0.59 12.75 8.11
N ALA A 54 1.42 12.03 7.37
CA ALA A 54 1.03 10.82 6.68
C ALA A 54 0.50 9.80 7.70
N GLY A 55 -0.69 9.23 7.46
CA GLY A 55 -1.31 8.31 8.42
C GLY A 55 -0.71 6.92 8.31
N ARG A 56 -1.06 6.21 7.24
CA ARG A 56 -0.66 4.81 7.04
C ARG A 56 -0.26 4.56 5.60
N LEU A 57 0.66 3.64 5.42
CA LEU A 57 1.05 3.11 4.12
C LEU A 57 1.06 1.58 4.20
N ALA A 58 0.44 0.90 3.26
CA ALA A 58 0.48 -0.54 3.16
C ALA A 58 0.92 -0.96 1.76
N LEU A 59 1.87 -1.88 1.67
CA LEU A 59 2.33 -2.47 0.41
C LEU A 59 2.02 -3.96 0.44
N TYR A 60 1.18 -4.40 -0.50
CA TYR A 60 0.99 -5.81 -0.80
C TYR A 60 1.86 -6.21 -1.99
N ALA A 61 2.44 -7.41 -1.89
CA ALA A 61 3.04 -8.13 -2.99
C ALA A 61 2.58 -9.59 -2.95
N GLY A 62 2.19 -10.14 -4.10
CA GLY A 62 1.79 -11.54 -4.21
C GLY A 62 1.73 -12.05 -5.64
N THR A 63 1.55 -13.35 -5.80
CA THR A 63 1.43 -14.02 -7.12
C THR A 63 0.04 -13.91 -7.72
N ALA A 64 -0.94 -13.46 -6.94
CA ALA A 64 -2.27 -13.09 -7.39
C ALA A 64 -2.61 -11.66 -6.93
N ALA A 65 -3.56 -11.01 -7.61
CA ALA A 65 -4.05 -9.71 -7.20
C ALA A 65 -4.63 -9.77 -5.77
N ALA A 66 -4.31 -8.77 -4.95
CA ALA A 66 -4.91 -8.66 -3.63
C ALA A 66 -6.43 -8.43 -3.74
N PRO A 67 -7.21 -8.93 -2.76
CA PRO A 67 -8.61 -8.55 -2.64
C PRO A 67 -8.75 -7.03 -2.54
N PRO A 68 -9.65 -6.39 -3.32
CA PRO A 68 -9.80 -4.94 -3.28
C PRO A 68 -10.16 -4.46 -1.87
N GLN A 69 -9.46 -3.42 -1.39
CA GLN A 69 -9.73 -2.80 -0.08
C GLN A 69 -10.79 -1.68 -0.17
N LEU A 70 -11.04 -1.18 -1.38
CA LEU A 70 -11.97 -0.10 -1.66
C LEU A 70 -13.19 -0.62 -2.43
N ASP A 71 -14.37 -0.06 -2.15
CA ASP A 71 -15.58 -0.36 -2.91
C ASP A 71 -15.44 0.17 -4.35
N GLN A 72 -15.39 -0.75 -5.31
CA GLN A 72 -15.16 -0.42 -6.72
C GLN A 72 -16.29 0.40 -7.35
N GLN A 73 -17.46 0.51 -6.71
CA GLN A 73 -18.61 1.22 -7.28
C GLN A 73 -18.63 2.73 -7.02
N THR A 74 -17.85 3.22 -6.04
CA THR A 74 -17.83 4.63 -5.62
C THR A 74 -16.49 5.33 -5.86
N THR A 75 -15.61 4.69 -6.61
CA THR A 75 -14.19 5.05 -6.64
C THR A 75 -13.78 5.53 -8.04
N GLU A 76 -13.09 6.67 -8.12
CA GLU A 76 -12.57 7.19 -9.40
C GLU A 76 -11.31 6.39 -9.78
N HIS A 77 -11.25 5.89 -11.00
CA HIS A 77 -10.15 5.08 -11.52
C HIS A 77 -9.42 5.86 -12.61
N VAL A 78 -8.11 6.01 -12.47
CA VAL A 78 -7.25 6.65 -13.46
C VAL A 78 -6.10 5.72 -13.82
N THR A 79 -5.98 5.36 -15.09
CA THR A 79 -4.81 4.64 -15.60
C THR A 79 -3.69 5.62 -15.91
N THR A 80 -2.53 5.42 -15.29
CA THR A 80 -1.33 6.22 -15.56
C THR A 80 -0.70 5.83 -16.90
N PRO A 81 0.15 6.69 -17.52
CA PRO A 81 0.91 6.32 -18.72
C PRO A 81 1.79 5.07 -18.55
N GLN A 82 2.15 4.72 -17.32
CA GLN A 82 2.93 3.53 -16.96
C GLN A 82 2.07 2.25 -16.86
N GLY A 83 0.75 2.34 -17.11
CA GLY A 83 -0.17 1.23 -17.03
C GLY A 83 -0.65 0.89 -15.61
N TRP A 84 -0.36 1.73 -14.63
CA TRP A 84 -0.85 1.54 -13.26
C TRP A 84 -2.28 2.03 -13.11
N THR A 85 -3.06 1.34 -12.28
CA THR A 85 -4.41 1.76 -11.93
C THR A 85 -4.35 2.51 -10.60
N VAL A 86 -4.74 3.78 -10.63
CA VAL A 86 -4.90 4.63 -9.44
C VAL A 86 -6.38 4.72 -9.11
N THR A 87 -6.70 4.52 -7.84
CA THR A 87 -8.05 4.40 -7.34
C THR A 87 -8.20 5.35 -6.15
N HIS A 88 -9.10 6.33 -6.25
CA HIS A 88 -9.36 7.34 -5.21
C HIS A 88 -10.74 7.16 -4.59
N ALA A 89 -10.78 6.76 -3.32
CA ALA A 89 -12.04 6.60 -2.60
C ALA A 89 -12.22 7.72 -1.56
N PRO A 90 -13.26 8.57 -1.69
CA PRO A 90 -13.73 9.34 -0.55
C PRO A 90 -14.40 8.36 0.41
N LEU A 91 -13.65 7.82 1.37
CA LEU A 91 -14.20 6.91 2.38
C LEU A 91 -15.07 7.67 3.37
N VAL A 92 -16.31 8.02 2.99
CA VAL A 92 -17.28 8.74 3.82
C VAL A 92 -17.62 7.98 5.12
N ALA A 93 -17.34 6.67 5.18
CA ALA A 93 -17.48 5.86 6.39
C ALA A 93 -16.19 5.73 7.23
N ALA A 94 -15.01 6.09 6.71
CA ALA A 94 -13.76 6.04 7.48
C ALA A 94 -13.65 7.26 8.41
N GLN A 95 -12.86 7.19 9.49
CA GLN A 95 -12.59 8.37 10.33
C GLN A 95 -12.04 9.54 9.48
N PRO A 96 -12.27 10.81 9.82
CA PRO A 96 -11.77 11.94 9.03
C PRO A 96 -10.24 11.94 8.80
N SER A 97 -9.47 11.44 9.77
CA SER A 97 -8.01 11.25 9.69
C SER A 97 -7.57 10.23 8.64
N LEU A 98 -8.51 9.42 8.15
CA LEU A 98 -8.31 8.31 7.23
C LEU A 98 -8.80 8.63 5.81
N ARG A 99 -9.11 9.90 5.52
CA ARG A 99 -9.57 10.38 4.21
C ARG A 99 -8.58 11.41 3.64
N PRO A 100 -8.25 11.37 2.34
CA PRO A 100 -8.61 10.34 1.35
C PRO A 100 -7.78 9.06 1.50
N VAL A 101 -8.22 7.98 0.82
CA VAL A 101 -7.36 6.81 0.55
C VAL A 101 -7.02 6.80 -0.93
N VAL A 102 -5.73 6.64 -1.21
CA VAL A 102 -5.20 6.42 -2.55
C VAL A 102 -4.71 4.98 -2.61
N GLU A 103 -5.23 4.22 -3.56
CA GLU A 103 -4.74 2.89 -3.89
C GLU A 103 -4.09 2.93 -5.27
N VAL A 104 -2.89 2.37 -5.38
CA VAL A 104 -2.19 2.21 -6.66
C VAL A 104 -1.94 0.72 -6.85
N THR A 105 -2.39 0.16 -7.98
CA THR A 105 -2.16 -1.25 -8.33
C THR A 105 -1.39 -1.35 -9.64
N TRP A 106 -0.43 -2.26 -9.69
CA TRP A 106 0.38 -2.53 -10.86
C TRP A 106 0.98 -3.94 -10.79
N SER A 107 1.64 -4.37 -11.86
CA SER A 107 2.39 -5.61 -11.88
C SER A 107 3.86 -5.34 -12.21
N ALA A 108 4.77 -5.98 -11.49
CA ALA A 108 6.21 -5.90 -11.75
C ALA A 108 6.90 -7.19 -11.33
N GLY A 109 7.88 -7.64 -12.12
CA GLY A 109 8.71 -8.81 -11.78
C GLY A 109 7.92 -10.09 -11.50
N GLY A 110 6.76 -10.27 -12.15
CA GLY A 110 5.87 -11.42 -11.95
C GLY A 110 4.97 -11.35 -10.70
N LEU A 111 4.96 -10.22 -10.00
CA LEU A 111 4.12 -9.97 -8.83
C LEU A 111 2.99 -9.00 -9.16
N HIS A 112 1.85 -9.19 -8.50
CA HIS A 112 0.80 -8.19 -8.36
C HIS A 112 1.11 -7.33 -7.14
N LEU A 113 1.14 -6.03 -7.33
CA LEU A 113 1.50 -5.04 -6.33
C LEU A 113 0.33 -4.11 -6.05
N ARG A 114 0.16 -3.75 -4.79
CA ARG A 114 -0.79 -2.73 -4.34
C ARG A 114 -0.16 -1.87 -3.27
N LEU A 115 -0.16 -0.56 -3.50
CA LEU A 115 0.19 0.44 -2.49
C LEU A 115 -1.08 1.17 -2.05
N THR A 116 -1.42 1.04 -0.77
CA THR A 116 -2.54 1.77 -0.15
C THR A 116 -1.98 2.84 0.76
N ALA A 117 -2.28 4.10 0.47
CA ALA A 117 -1.89 5.26 1.24
C ALA A 117 -3.13 5.90 1.87
N GLN A 118 -3.12 6.05 3.19
CA GLN A 118 -4.23 6.57 3.97
C GLN A 118 -3.80 7.77 4.81
N GLY A 119 -4.58 8.85 4.74
CA GLY A 119 -4.26 10.15 5.31
C GLY A 119 -3.95 11.19 4.22
N PRO A 120 -3.37 12.35 4.58
CA PRO A 120 -3.19 13.49 3.68
C PRO A 120 -2.01 13.30 2.70
N TRP A 121 -1.97 12.16 2.01
CA TRP A 121 -0.95 11.88 1.01
C TRP A 121 -1.22 12.65 -0.28
N ALA A 122 -0.19 13.36 -0.77
CA ALA A 122 -0.19 13.85 -2.14
C ALA A 122 -0.05 12.66 -3.10
N LEU A 123 -0.87 12.60 -4.15
CA LEU A 123 -0.78 11.54 -5.16
C LEU A 123 0.63 11.40 -5.74
N ALA A 124 1.32 12.52 -5.97
CA ALA A 124 2.69 12.52 -6.47
C ALA A 124 3.66 11.75 -5.55
N ASP A 125 3.49 11.84 -4.22
CA ASP A 125 4.31 11.08 -3.28
C ASP A 125 3.98 9.59 -3.30
N VAL A 126 2.70 9.24 -3.40
CA VAL A 126 2.27 7.84 -3.51
C VAL A 126 2.84 7.20 -4.77
N LEU A 127 2.77 7.90 -5.91
CA LEU A 127 3.34 7.44 -7.18
C LEU A 127 4.86 7.34 -7.13
N ARG A 128 5.55 8.28 -6.47
CA ARG A 128 7.01 8.21 -6.26
C ARG A 128 7.40 7.00 -5.41
N ILE A 129 6.64 6.68 -4.37
CA ILE A 129 6.86 5.49 -3.55
C ILE A 129 6.64 4.23 -4.39
N ALA A 130 5.50 4.11 -5.08
CA ALA A 130 5.20 2.98 -5.95
C ALA A 130 6.29 2.77 -7.03
N ALA A 131 6.85 3.85 -7.59
CA ALA A 131 7.92 3.78 -8.59
C ALA A 131 9.25 3.25 -8.04
N SER A 132 9.43 3.31 -6.72
CA SER A 132 10.65 2.86 -6.05
C SER A 132 10.58 1.42 -5.55
N VAL A 133 9.45 0.75 -5.73
CA VAL A 133 9.23 -0.64 -5.33
C VAL A 133 9.87 -1.56 -6.38
N GLY A 134 10.83 -2.39 -5.96
CA GLY A 134 11.58 -3.30 -6.83
C GLY A 134 12.22 -4.47 -6.09
#